data_AF-A0A8K1FVT1-F1
#
_entry.id   AF-A0A8K1FVT1-F1
#
_cell.length_a   1.000
_cell.length_b   1.000
_cell.length_c   1.000
_cell.angle_alpha   90.00
_cell.angle_beta   90.00
_cell.angle_gamma   90.00
#
_symmetry.space_group_name_H-M   'P 1'
#
loop_
_entity.id
_entity.type
_entity.pdbx_description
1 polymer ?
#
loop_
_entity_poly.entity_id
_entity_poly.type
_entity_poly.pdbx_seq_one_letter_code
_entity_poly.pdbx_strand_id
1 'polypeptide(L)'
;MNESDTEVSRVLFEFETVIEDHTAYLDELENLIVLSEIDLNKATRLVKRMRRVRKELLQGLEIINENIDKVSDLKIKEEALGLINYLIVLGLKDEKEMLNTLNQNLKNKGIDLDIEKDIEQIDKIMNSIAHL
;
A
#
# COMPACT_ATOMS: atom_id res chain seq x y z
N MET A 1 4.27 -13.23 -26.01
CA MET A 1 4.36 -12.25 -24.92
C MET A 1 4.75 -10.93 -25.55
N ASN A 2 3.85 -9.96 -25.52
CA ASN A 2 4.10 -8.60 -25.99
C ASN A 2 4.83 -7.78 -24.90
N GLU A 3 5.19 -6.53 -25.20
CA GLU A 3 5.90 -5.65 -24.26
C GLU A 3 5.09 -5.43 -22.98
N SER A 4 3.78 -5.17 -23.10
CA SER A 4 2.88 -4.99 -21.96
C SER A 4 2.75 -6.24 -21.08
N ASP A 5 2.72 -7.45 -21.66
CA ASP A 5 2.74 -8.71 -20.92
C ASP A 5 4.04 -8.82 -20.08
N THR A 6 5.17 -8.35 -20.63
CA THR A 6 6.48 -8.39 -19.98
C THR A 6 6.57 -7.39 -18.83
N GLU A 7 6.12 -6.15 -19.05
CA GLU A 7 6.09 -5.10 -18.02
C GLU A 7 5.20 -5.51 -16.86
N VAL A 8 3.98 -5.98 -17.13
CA VAL A 8 3.05 -6.43 -16.09
C VAL A 8 3.61 -7.66 -15.35
N SER A 9 4.17 -8.65 -16.04
CA SER A 9 4.78 -9.82 -15.39
C SER A 9 5.92 -9.44 -14.45
N ARG A 10 6.73 -8.44 -14.83
CA ARG A 10 7.82 -7.95 -13.99
C ARG A 10 7.29 -7.32 -12.71
N VAL A 11 6.27 -6.48 -12.82
CA VAL A 11 5.62 -5.87 -11.65
C VAL A 11 5.03 -6.94 -10.74
N LEU A 12 4.33 -7.93 -11.30
CA LEU A 12 3.77 -9.04 -10.51
C LEU A 12 4.84 -9.78 -9.71
N PHE A 13 6.00 -10.04 -10.33
CA PHE A 13 7.13 -10.66 -9.64
C PHE A 13 7.71 -9.78 -8.53
N GLU A 14 7.91 -8.48 -8.80
CA GLU A 14 8.41 -7.53 -7.79
C GLU A 14 7.41 -7.37 -6.62
N PHE A 15 6.12 -7.44 -6.90
CA PHE A 15 5.06 -7.31 -5.90
C PHE A 15 5.01 -8.41 -4.86
N GLU A 16 5.51 -9.61 -5.13
CA GLU A 16 5.56 -10.69 -4.13
C GLU A 16 6.26 -10.21 -2.85
N THR A 17 7.47 -9.64 -2.99
CA THR A 17 8.24 -9.14 -1.85
C THR A 17 7.64 -7.86 -1.27
N VAL A 18 7.15 -6.94 -2.10
CA VAL A 18 6.61 -5.65 -1.63
C VAL A 18 5.34 -5.87 -0.80
N ILE A 19 4.49 -6.83 -1.16
CA ILE A 19 3.26 -7.17 -0.44
C ILE A 19 3.59 -7.87 0.89
N GLU A 20 4.58 -8.76 0.91
CA GLU A 20 5.04 -9.39 2.16
C GLU A 20 5.54 -8.34 3.15
N ASP A 21 6.37 -7.40 2.70
CA ASP A 21 6.85 -6.27 3.50
C ASP A 21 5.69 -5.39 3.98
N HIS A 22 4.74 -5.07 3.10
CA HIS A 22 3.55 -4.30 3.45
C HIS A 22 2.75 -4.95 4.57
N THR A 23 2.47 -6.25 4.42
CA THR A 23 1.71 -7.05 5.39
C THR A 23 2.44 -7.10 6.74
N ALA A 24 3.75 -7.34 6.74
CA ALA A 24 4.54 -7.35 7.97
C ALA A 24 4.52 -5.99 8.69
N TYR A 25 4.53 -4.88 7.94
CA TYR A 25 4.45 -3.54 8.53
C TYR A 25 3.04 -3.20 9.01
N LEU A 26 1.98 -3.72 8.38
CA LEU A 26 0.62 -3.63 8.90
C LEU A 26 0.49 -4.35 10.24
N ASP A 27 1.01 -5.58 10.35
CA ASP A 27 1.00 -6.33 11.60
C ASP A 27 1.80 -5.60 12.70
N GLU A 28 2.96 -5.02 12.37
CA GLU A 28 3.74 -4.22 13.32
C GLU A 28 2.96 -2.96 13.76
N LEU A 29 2.21 -2.34 12.84
CA LEU A 29 1.41 -1.14 13.12
C LEU A 29 0.21 -1.47 14.01
N GLU A 30 -0.50 -2.55 13.71
CA GLU A 30 -1.60 -3.05 14.51
C GLU A 30 -1.15 -3.30 15.96
N ASN A 31 -0.04 -4.03 16.12
CA ASN A 31 0.53 -4.28 17.43
C ASN A 31 0.90 -2.98 18.15
N LEU A 32 1.44 -1.99 17.44
CA LEU A 32 1.83 -0.72 18.01
C LEU A 32 0.63 0.10 18.51
N ILE A 33 -0.49 0.13 17.76
CA ILE A 33 -1.66 0.94 18.11
C ILE A 33 -2.50 0.34 19.24
N VAL A 34 -2.37 -0.97 19.50
CA VAL A 34 -3.04 -1.66 20.61
C VAL A 34 -2.37 -1.37 21.96
N LEU A 35 -1.11 -0.90 21.96
CA LEU A 35 -0.39 -0.58 23.20
C LEU A 35 -0.92 0.70 23.87
N SER A 36 -1.01 0.68 25.19
CA SER A 36 -1.39 1.86 26.00
C SER A 36 -0.39 3.02 25.85
N GLU A 37 0.88 2.69 25.62
CA GLU A 37 1.94 3.66 25.39
C GLU A 37 2.67 3.35 24.07
N ILE A 38 2.50 4.25 23.10
CA ILE A 38 3.13 4.16 21.79
C ILE A 38 4.58 4.62 21.89
N ASP A 39 5.51 3.73 21.56
CA ASP A 39 6.92 4.05 21.36
C ASP A 39 7.07 4.91 20.09
N LEU A 40 7.32 6.20 20.27
CA LEU A 40 7.42 7.18 19.19
C LEU A 40 8.56 6.89 18.22
N ASN A 41 9.67 6.33 18.70
CA ASN A 41 10.82 5.99 17.85
C ASN A 41 10.49 4.79 16.97
N LYS A 42 9.73 3.82 17.49
CA LYS A 42 9.18 2.73 16.67
C LYS A 42 8.16 3.25 15.69
N ALA A 43 7.18 4.03 16.14
CA ALA A 43 6.14 4.63 15.28
C ALA A 43 6.74 5.38 14.09
N THR A 44 7.70 6.27 14.36
CA THR A 44 8.35 7.08 13.32
C THR A 44 9.10 6.22 12.31
N ARG A 45 9.82 5.18 12.77
CA ARG A 45 10.55 4.27 11.89
C ARG A 45 9.61 3.43 11.04
N LEU A 46 8.54 2.92 11.64
CA LEU A 46 7.54 2.10 10.96
C LEU A 46 6.81 2.90 9.88
N VAL A 47 6.26 4.07 10.21
CA VAL A 47 5.60 4.96 9.24
C VAL A 47 6.54 5.29 8.08
N LYS A 48 7.82 5.53 8.34
CA LYS A 48 8.81 5.78 7.27
C LYS A 48 9.03 4.57 6.36
N ARG A 49 8.98 3.34 6.88
CA ARG A 49 9.07 2.11 6.06
C ARG A 49 7.81 1.90 5.24
N MET A 50 6.64 2.05 5.85
CA MET A 50 5.36 1.96 5.15
C MET A 50 5.26 2.96 3.99
N ARG A 51 5.71 4.20 4.19
CA ARG A 51 5.80 5.21 3.11
C ARG A 51 6.64 4.74 1.91
N ARG A 52 7.72 3.98 2.14
CA ARG A 52 8.57 3.46 1.05
C ARG A 52 7.86 2.35 0.29
N VAL A 53 7.34 1.37 1.02
CA VAL A 53 6.56 0.26 0.44
C VAL A 53 5.35 0.78 -0.33
N ARG A 54 4.60 1.73 0.23
CA ARG A 54 3.47 2.37 -0.44
C ARG A 54 3.87 3.04 -1.75
N LYS A 55 5.05 3.67 -1.80
CA LYS A 55 5.57 4.27 -3.03
C LYS A 55 5.91 3.20 -4.08
N GLU A 56 6.48 2.08 -3.67
CA GLU A 56 6.79 0.96 -4.58
C GLU A 56 5.51 0.31 -5.10
N LEU A 57 4.51 0.10 -4.24
CA LEU A 57 3.16 -0.35 -4.64
C LEU A 57 2.53 0.60 -5.65
N LEU A 58 2.56 1.91 -5.39
CA LEU A 58 2.04 2.92 -6.31
C LEU A 58 2.67 2.80 -7.70
N GLN A 59 4.01 2.74 -7.75
CA GLN A 59 4.73 2.68 -9.02
C GLN A 59 4.36 1.44 -9.83
N GLY A 60 4.25 0.27 -9.18
CA GLY A 60 3.81 -0.94 -9.88
C GLY A 60 2.35 -0.86 -10.32
N LEU A 61 1.46 -0.29 -9.51
CA LEU A 61 0.04 -0.12 -9.85
C LEU A 61 -0.14 0.81 -11.05
N GLU A 62 0.65 1.89 -11.15
CA GLU A 62 0.68 2.78 -12.31
C GLU A 62 1.10 2.02 -13.59
N ILE A 63 2.17 1.22 -13.52
CA ILE A 63 2.63 0.41 -14.66
C ILE A 63 1.56 -0.59 -15.10
N ILE A 64 0.90 -1.26 -14.16
CA ILE A 64 -0.20 -2.19 -14.48
C ILE A 64 -1.33 -1.42 -15.16
N ASN A 65 -1.78 -0.30 -14.59
CA ASN A 65 -2.88 0.50 -15.13
C ASN A 65 -2.59 0.98 -16.58
N GLU A 66 -1.36 1.38 -16.89
CA GLU A 66 -0.97 1.85 -18.23
C GLU A 66 -0.91 0.74 -19.30
N ASN A 67 -0.81 -0.52 -18.87
CA ASN A 67 -0.52 -1.67 -19.74
C ASN A 67 -1.63 -2.73 -19.78
N ILE A 68 -2.50 -2.80 -18.77
CA ILE A 68 -3.44 -3.92 -18.56
C ILE A 68 -4.41 -4.15 -19.73
N ASP A 69 -4.79 -3.09 -20.44
CA ASP A 69 -5.66 -3.17 -21.62
C ASP A 69 -4.95 -3.76 -22.85
N LYS A 70 -3.62 -3.69 -22.87
CA LYS A 70 -2.75 -4.17 -23.96
C LYS A 70 -2.16 -5.56 -23.68
N VAL A 71 -2.31 -6.07 -22.45
CA VAL A 71 -1.93 -7.44 -22.08
C VAL A 71 -2.75 -8.43 -22.91
N SER A 72 -2.05 -9.31 -23.62
CA SER A 72 -2.63 -10.33 -24.49
C SER A 72 -2.79 -11.68 -23.80
N ASP A 73 -1.99 -11.94 -22.77
CA ASP A 73 -2.09 -13.13 -21.95
C ASP A 73 -3.18 -12.98 -20.87
N LEU A 74 -4.26 -13.75 -21.00
CA LEU A 74 -5.37 -13.71 -20.06
C LEU A 74 -4.96 -14.05 -18.63
N LYS A 75 -4.00 -14.95 -18.43
CA LYS A 75 -3.55 -15.34 -17.09
C LYS A 75 -2.84 -14.18 -16.40
N ILE A 76 -1.93 -13.51 -17.10
CA ILE A 76 -1.22 -12.33 -16.58
C ILE A 76 -2.24 -11.22 -16.26
N LYS A 77 -3.23 -11.02 -17.12
CA LYS A 77 -4.29 -10.03 -16.92
C LYS A 77 -5.13 -10.33 -15.68
N GLU A 78 -5.57 -11.57 -15.50
CA GLU A 78 -6.34 -11.99 -14.33
C GLU A 78 -5.55 -11.88 -13.03
N GLU A 79 -4.27 -12.31 -13.03
CA GLU A 79 -3.39 -12.18 -11.87
C GLU A 79 -3.19 -10.71 -11.46
N ALA A 80 -2.97 -9.82 -12.42
CA ALA A 80 -2.82 -8.39 -12.15
C ALA A 80 -4.10 -7.72 -11.61
N LEU A 81 -5.27 -8.06 -12.16
CA LEU A 81 -6.54 -7.54 -11.66
C LEU A 81 -6.88 -8.09 -10.26
N GLY A 82 -6.62 -9.38 -10.00
CA GLY A 82 -6.74 -9.98 -8.67
C GLY A 82 -5.80 -9.31 -7.66
N LEU A 83 -4.55 -9.11 -8.10
CA LEU A 83 -3.53 -8.19 -7.58
C LEU A 83 -4.12 -6.92 -6.96
N ILE A 84 -4.56 -6.09 -7.90
CA ILE A 84 -5.07 -4.75 -7.67
C ILE A 84 -6.22 -4.78 -6.66
N ASN A 85 -7.17 -5.68 -6.86
CA ASN A 85 -8.34 -5.77 -6.00
C ASN A 85 -7.96 -6.14 -4.56
N TYR A 86 -7.05 -7.09 -4.37
CA TYR A 86 -6.53 -7.44 -3.05
C TYR A 86 -5.87 -6.23 -2.36
N LEU A 87 -4.96 -5.54 -3.07
CA LEU A 87 -4.23 -4.40 -2.54
C LEU A 87 -5.16 -3.25 -2.12
N ILE A 88 -6.21 -2.97 -2.89
CA ILE A 88 -7.15 -1.88 -2.57
C ILE A 88 -8.08 -2.25 -1.43
N VAL A 89 -8.68 -3.44 -1.49
CA VAL A 89 -9.75 -3.81 -0.56
C VAL A 89 -9.21 -4.12 0.82
N LEU A 90 -8.03 -4.74 0.90
CA LEU A 90 -7.44 -5.19 2.16
C LEU A 90 -6.24 -4.32 2.53
N GLY A 91 -5.18 -4.32 1.72
CA GLY A 91 -3.92 -3.67 2.11
C GLY A 91 -4.04 -2.16 2.40
N LEU A 92 -4.42 -1.36 1.40
CA LEU A 92 -4.45 0.10 1.52
C LEU A 92 -5.55 0.59 2.46
N LYS A 93 -6.69 -0.11 2.48
CA LYS A 93 -7.79 0.21 3.38
C LYS A 93 -7.39 0.00 4.84
N ASP A 94 -6.80 -1.14 5.17
CA ASP A 94 -6.35 -1.45 6.52
C ASP A 94 -5.24 -0.49 6.94
N GLU A 95 -4.29 -0.20 6.04
CA GLU A 95 -3.25 0.81 6.27
C GLU A 95 -3.85 2.16 6.67
N LYS A 96 -4.86 2.62 5.93
CA LYS A 96 -5.53 3.90 6.20
C LYS A 96 -6.17 3.91 7.58
N GLU A 97 -6.92 2.86 7.93
CA GLU A 97 -7.62 2.78 9.21
C GLU A 97 -6.65 2.75 10.39
N MET A 98 -5.57 1.97 10.27
CA MET A 98 -4.53 1.89 11.29
C MET A 98 -3.73 3.19 11.43
N LEU A 99 -3.37 3.85 10.31
CA LEU A 99 -2.69 5.15 10.33
C LEU A 99 -3.59 6.24 10.93
N ASN A 100 -4.89 6.22 10.65
CA ASN A 100 -5.83 7.16 11.25
C ASN A 100 -5.89 6.97 12.78
N THR A 101 -5.90 5.71 13.24
CA THR A 101 -5.87 5.39 14.67
C THR A 101 -4.56 5.85 15.33
N LEU A 102 -3.41 5.59 14.69
CA LEU A 102 -2.11 6.08 15.14
C LEU A 102 -2.09 7.61 15.23
N ASN A 103 -2.59 8.30 14.19
CA ASN A 103 -2.65 9.76 14.13
C ASN A 103 -3.49 10.35 15.28
N GLN A 104 -4.67 9.78 15.54
CA GLN A 104 -5.52 10.21 16.67
C GLN A 104 -4.82 10.03 18.02
N ASN A 105 -4.19 8.87 18.23
CA ASN A 105 -3.46 8.57 19.47
C ASN A 105 -2.28 9.53 19.70
N LEU A 106 -1.57 9.92 18.63
CA LEU A 106 -0.44 10.85 18.70
C LEU A 106 -0.90 12.31 18.87
N LYS A 107 -1.96 12.73 18.16
CA LYS A 107 -2.54 14.08 18.30
C LYS A 107 -3.07 14.34 19.71
N ASN A 108 -3.67 13.34 20.36
CA ASN A 108 -4.08 13.42 21.77
C ASN A 108 -2.90 13.69 22.73
N LYS A 109 -1.67 13.38 22.30
CA LYS A 109 -0.42 13.61 23.02
C LYS A 109 0.35 14.85 22.51
N GLY A 110 -0.21 15.61 21.56
CA GLY A 110 0.43 16.79 20.97
C GLY A 110 1.57 16.48 19.99
N ILE A 111 1.60 15.29 19.41
CA ILE A 111 2.65 14.83 18.50
C ILE A 111 2.12 14.76 17.07
N ASP A 112 2.87 15.31 16.13
CA ASP A 112 2.58 15.26 14.70
C ASP A 112 3.69 14.51 13.95
N LEU A 113 3.28 13.54 13.13
CA LEU A 113 4.14 12.74 12.25
C LEU A 113 3.80 12.94 10.76
N ASP A 114 3.03 13.96 10.42
CA ASP A 114 2.51 14.23 9.06
C ASP A 114 1.65 13.06 8.50
N ILE A 115 1.03 12.25 9.36
CA ILE A 115 0.26 11.07 8.94
C ILE A 115 -0.99 11.45 8.12
N GLU A 116 -1.53 12.66 8.29
CA GLU A 116 -2.66 13.13 7.46
C GLU A 116 -2.31 13.14 5.97
N LYS A 117 -1.08 13.52 5.61
CA LYS A 117 -0.62 13.48 4.21
C LYS A 117 -0.52 12.06 3.69
N ASP A 118 -0.18 11.10 4.55
CA ASP A 118 -0.14 9.68 4.17
C ASP A 118 -1.55 9.15 3.89
N ILE A 119 -2.52 9.50 4.75
CA ILE A 119 -3.92 9.12 4.58
C ILE A 119 -4.48 9.70 3.28
N GLU A 120 -4.21 10.98 2.98
CA GLU A 120 -4.62 11.62 1.73
C GLU A 120 -4.00 10.95 0.49
N GLN A 121 -2.74 10.50 0.58
CA GLN A 121 -2.11 9.75 -0.51
C GLN A 121 -2.80 8.42 -0.73
N ILE A 122 -3.07 7.66 0.34
CA ILE A 122 -3.79 6.38 0.24
C ILE A 122 -5.16 6.57 -0.40
N ASP A 123 -5.91 7.61 0.01
CA ASP A 123 -7.21 7.92 -0.59
C ASP A 123 -7.12 8.22 -2.09
N LYS A 124 -6.09 8.95 -2.53
CA LYS A 124 -5.88 9.22 -3.96
C LYS A 124 -5.64 7.92 -4.73
N ILE A 125 -4.84 7.01 -4.17
CA ILE A 125 -4.52 5.71 -4.79
C ILE A 125 -5.77 4.86 -4.91
N MET A 126 -6.53 4.71 -3.82
CA MET A 126 -7.76 3.93 -3.83
C MET A 126 -8.77 4.46 -4.85
N ASN A 127 -8.91 5.79 -4.95
CA ASN A 127 -9.82 6.42 -5.91
C ASN A 127 -9.35 6.30 -7.37
N SER A 128 -8.04 6.39 -7.63
CA SER A 128 -7.52 6.26 -9.01
C SER A 128 -7.71 4.86 -9.57
N ILE A 129 -7.70 3.85 -8.70
CA ILE A 129 -7.76 2.46 -9.13
C ILE A 129 -9.17 1.87 -9.05
N ALA A 130 -10.11 2.48 -8.30
CA ALA A 130 -11.52 2.07 -8.30
C ALA A 130 -12.23 2.20 -9.67
N HIS A 131 -11.54 2.76 -10.67
CA HIS A 131 -12.03 2.95 -12.05
C HIS A 131 -11.43 1.95 -13.07
N LEU A 132 -10.54 1.05 -12.62
CA LEU A 132 -10.02 -0.10 -13.38
C LEU A 132 -10.99 -1.28 -13.31
#